data_AF-A0A8T1UTT9-F1
#
_entry.id   AF-A0A8T1UTT9-F1
#
_cell.length_a   1.000
_cell.length_b   1.000
_cell.length_c   1.000
_cell.angle_alpha   90.00
_cell.angle_beta   90.00
_cell.angle_gamma   90.00
#
_symmetry.space_group_name_H-M   'P 1'
#
loop_
_entity.id
_entity.type
_entity.pdbx_description
1 polymer ?
#
loop_
_entity_poly.entity_id
_entity_poly.type
_entity_poly.pdbx_seq_one_letter_code
_entity_poly.pdbx_strand_id
1 'polypeptide(L)'
;MAEEIDIQVYMEGLSRVDRVVDDSGYAFTALDVIEKGLVSLEPIKSYSHLLYVNVSKNQIADASPLSELPYLVCVDLSANALTAPPTLPQIYLQSLDISENLLAALQGLESGSLTVLKINGNALTNLVGLQSLPSLTTLEASRNNIEDISSLASDVAPKLETLLLDDNKITSLSGIESLTALTSLSIQQNYVTYLFTLFLLMNDVVN
;
A
#
# COMPACT_ATOMS: atom_id res chain seq x y z
N MET A 1 3.67 -24.08 -22.19
CA MET A 1 3.68 -22.89 -23.08
C MET A 1 3.30 -21.61 -22.36
N ALA A 2 2.05 -21.36 -21.90
CA ALA A 2 1.76 -20.13 -21.12
C ALA A 2 2.50 -20.09 -19.76
N GLU A 3 2.45 -21.20 -19.02
CA GLU A 3 3.14 -21.34 -17.72
C GLU A 3 4.68 -21.32 -17.83
N GLU A 4 5.24 -21.82 -18.95
CA GLU A 4 6.68 -21.74 -19.22
C GLU A 4 7.13 -20.31 -19.55
N ILE A 5 6.28 -19.53 -20.25
CA ILE A 5 6.53 -18.12 -20.55
C ILE A 5 6.55 -17.32 -19.24
N ASP A 6 5.62 -17.59 -18.33
CA ASP A 6 5.58 -16.93 -17.03
C ASP A 6 6.88 -17.19 -16.26
N ILE A 7 7.33 -18.45 -16.13
CA ILE A 7 8.58 -18.78 -15.42
C ILE A 7 9.81 -18.05 -15.99
N GLN A 8 9.93 -17.96 -17.31
CA GLN A 8 11.06 -17.25 -17.93
C GLN A 8 11.04 -15.75 -17.57
N VAL A 9 9.86 -15.14 -17.56
CA VAL A 9 9.70 -13.73 -17.18
C VAL A 9 10.15 -13.50 -15.73
N TYR A 10 9.83 -14.42 -14.81
CA TYR A 10 10.35 -14.35 -13.44
C TYR A 10 11.87 -14.42 -13.41
N MET A 11 12.46 -15.41 -14.09
CA MET A 11 13.91 -15.61 -14.10
C MET A 11 14.66 -14.37 -14.61
N GLU A 12 14.11 -13.69 -15.62
CA GLU A 12 14.69 -12.44 -16.17
C GLU A 12 14.55 -11.26 -15.20
N GLY A 13 13.54 -11.25 -14.33
CA GLY A 13 13.30 -10.20 -13.34
C GLY A 13 14.05 -10.39 -12.01
N LEU A 14 14.61 -11.57 -11.75
CA LEU A 14 15.33 -11.84 -10.51
C LEU A 14 16.63 -11.05 -10.44
N SER A 15 16.85 -10.40 -9.30
CA SER A 15 18.05 -9.61 -9.05
C SER A 15 18.44 -9.64 -7.56
N ARG A 16 19.60 -9.03 -7.25
CA ARG A 16 20.20 -8.94 -5.91
C ARG A 16 20.45 -10.31 -5.27
N VAL A 17 21.68 -10.78 -5.38
CA VAL A 17 22.11 -12.06 -4.80
C VAL A 17 22.68 -11.81 -3.42
N ASP A 18 22.02 -12.31 -2.38
CA ASP A 18 22.44 -12.19 -0.98
C ASP A 18 22.59 -13.57 -0.33
N ARG A 19 23.35 -13.62 0.77
CA ARG A 19 23.54 -14.85 1.55
C ARG A 19 22.28 -15.15 2.37
N VAL A 20 21.84 -16.39 2.36
CA VAL A 20 20.69 -16.84 3.16
C VAL A 20 21.09 -17.03 4.62
N VAL A 21 20.17 -16.74 5.54
CA VAL A 21 20.39 -16.78 7.00
C VAL A 21 20.77 -18.18 7.52
N ASP A 22 20.29 -19.24 6.86
CA ASP A 22 20.57 -20.63 7.24
C ASP A 22 21.92 -21.15 6.72
N ASP A 23 22.74 -20.26 6.14
CA ASP A 23 24.05 -20.58 5.55
C ASP A 23 23.99 -21.59 4.39
N SER A 24 22.81 -21.90 3.84
CA SER A 24 22.63 -22.85 2.73
C SER A 24 23.19 -22.35 1.40
N GLY A 25 23.48 -21.06 1.29
CA GLY A 25 24.11 -20.47 0.11
C GLY A 25 23.64 -19.05 -0.15
N TYR A 26 23.33 -18.78 -1.42
CA TYR A 26 22.87 -17.48 -1.90
C TYR A 26 21.48 -17.62 -2.53
N ALA A 27 20.67 -16.57 -2.41
CA ALA A 27 19.38 -16.47 -3.05
C ALA A 27 19.19 -15.08 -3.67
N PHE A 28 18.30 -15.00 -4.66
CA PHE A 28 17.81 -13.72 -5.15
C PHE A 28 16.84 -13.12 -4.13
N THR A 29 17.02 -11.82 -3.83
CA THR A 29 16.22 -11.08 -2.85
C THR A 29 15.33 -10.03 -3.48
N ALA A 30 15.43 -9.81 -4.79
CA ALA A 30 14.55 -8.91 -5.52
C ALA A 30 14.01 -9.54 -6.81
N LEU A 31 12.81 -9.12 -7.17
CA LEU A 31 12.12 -9.48 -8.41
C LEU A 31 11.50 -8.22 -9.02
N ASP A 32 11.89 -7.89 -10.25
CA ASP A 32 11.31 -6.79 -11.04
C ASP A 32 10.69 -7.34 -12.34
N VAL A 33 9.37 -7.50 -12.35
CA VAL A 33 8.57 -8.01 -13.48
C VAL A 33 7.52 -6.97 -13.83
N ILE A 34 7.95 -5.88 -14.47
CA ILE A 34 7.10 -4.72 -14.77
C ILE A 34 6.59 -4.81 -16.20
N GLU A 35 5.29 -4.57 -16.40
CA GLU A 35 4.70 -4.41 -17.75
C GLU A 35 4.95 -5.62 -18.67
N LYS A 36 4.72 -6.83 -18.15
CA LYS A 36 4.90 -8.10 -18.87
C LYS A 36 3.60 -8.78 -19.25
N GLY A 37 2.46 -8.19 -18.87
CA GLY A 37 1.14 -8.78 -19.08
C GLY A 37 0.91 -10.01 -18.20
N LEU A 38 1.59 -10.08 -17.05
CA LEU A 38 1.49 -11.20 -16.13
C LEU A 38 0.08 -11.26 -15.52
N VAL A 39 -0.52 -12.45 -15.49
CA VAL A 39 -1.88 -12.64 -14.95
C VAL A 39 -1.84 -13.38 -13.60
N SER A 40 -0.81 -14.22 -13.39
CA SER A 40 -0.70 -15.10 -12.22
C SER A 40 0.61 -14.85 -11.47
N LEU A 41 0.55 -14.92 -10.14
CA LEU A 41 1.73 -14.92 -9.27
C LEU A 41 2.20 -16.31 -8.83
N GLU A 42 1.58 -17.40 -9.30
CA GLU A 42 1.89 -18.75 -8.84
C GLU A 42 3.39 -19.13 -8.85
N PRO A 43 4.18 -18.83 -9.90
CA PRO A 43 5.60 -19.20 -9.93
C PRO A 43 6.44 -18.53 -8.83
N ILE A 44 5.98 -17.40 -8.26
CA ILE A 44 6.75 -16.60 -7.31
C ILE A 44 7.09 -17.37 -6.04
N LYS A 45 6.27 -18.36 -5.67
CA LYS A 45 6.42 -19.21 -4.47
C LYS A 45 7.75 -19.97 -4.46
N SER A 46 8.34 -20.20 -5.64
CA SER A 46 9.66 -20.86 -5.77
C SER A 46 10.82 -19.97 -5.32
N TYR A 47 10.59 -18.67 -5.11
CA TYR A 47 11.59 -17.68 -4.73
C TYR A 47 11.33 -17.16 -3.31
N SER A 48 11.36 -18.06 -2.33
CA SER A 48 10.97 -17.81 -0.93
C SER A 48 11.78 -16.75 -0.18
N HIS A 49 12.94 -16.34 -0.71
CA HIS A 49 13.86 -15.37 -0.10
C HIS A 49 13.71 -13.94 -0.65
N LEU A 50 12.66 -13.67 -1.43
CA LEU A 50 12.39 -12.32 -1.92
C LEU A 50 12.04 -11.37 -0.77
N LEU A 51 12.70 -10.22 -0.76
CA LEU A 51 12.44 -9.08 0.12
C LEU A 51 11.74 -7.95 -0.64
N TYR A 52 12.07 -7.79 -1.93
CA TYR A 52 11.57 -6.71 -2.78
C TYR A 52 10.89 -7.30 -4.01
N VAL A 53 9.61 -7.00 -4.20
CA VAL A 53 8.84 -7.49 -5.33
C VAL A 53 8.21 -6.31 -6.04
N ASN A 54 8.56 -6.09 -7.29
CA ASN A 54 7.86 -5.19 -8.19
C ASN A 54 7.22 -5.99 -9.32
N VAL A 55 5.90 -6.06 -9.31
CA VAL A 55 5.08 -6.70 -10.34
C VAL A 55 4.06 -5.71 -10.90
N SER A 56 4.42 -4.43 -10.90
CA SER A 56 3.56 -3.35 -11.35
C SER A 56 3.24 -3.42 -12.85
N LYS A 57 2.14 -2.78 -13.25
CA LYS A 57 1.69 -2.67 -14.65
C LYS A 57 1.42 -4.03 -15.31
N ASN A 58 0.87 -4.97 -14.56
CA ASN A 58 0.47 -6.28 -15.07
C ASN A 58 -1.06 -6.43 -15.04
N GLN A 59 -1.56 -7.65 -15.10
CA GLN A 59 -2.98 -7.99 -15.10
C GLN A 59 -3.31 -8.91 -13.90
N ILE A 60 -2.60 -8.73 -12.80
CA ILE A 60 -2.72 -9.57 -11.60
C ILE A 60 -4.02 -9.21 -10.89
N ALA A 61 -4.93 -10.18 -10.80
CA ALA A 61 -6.16 -10.06 -10.01
C ALA A 61 -6.08 -10.78 -8.66
N ASP A 62 -5.17 -11.77 -8.53
CA ASP A 62 -4.94 -12.54 -7.32
C ASP A 62 -3.48 -12.47 -6.90
N ALA A 63 -3.24 -11.85 -5.74
CA ALA A 63 -1.92 -11.72 -5.14
C ALA A 63 -1.71 -12.68 -3.95
N SER A 64 -2.61 -13.64 -3.72
CA SER A 64 -2.50 -14.64 -2.65
C SER A 64 -1.18 -15.44 -2.64
N PRO A 65 -0.49 -15.71 -3.77
CA PRO A 65 0.83 -16.35 -3.74
C PRO A 65 1.89 -15.60 -2.93
N LEU A 66 1.78 -14.27 -2.80
CA LEU A 66 2.71 -13.47 -2.00
C LEU A 66 2.62 -13.76 -0.49
N SER A 67 1.49 -14.30 -0.02
CA SER A 67 1.34 -14.71 1.38
C SER A 67 2.31 -15.83 1.79
N GLU A 68 2.85 -16.57 0.82
CA GLU A 68 3.80 -17.67 1.04
C GLU A 68 5.27 -17.20 1.12
N LEU A 69 5.56 -15.91 0.91
CA LEU A 69 6.91 -15.34 0.91
C LEU A 69 7.25 -14.68 2.26
N PRO A 70 7.89 -15.38 3.22
CA PRO A 70 7.94 -14.94 4.61
C PRO A 70 8.78 -13.68 4.88
N TYR A 71 9.59 -13.22 3.93
CA TYR A 71 10.57 -12.15 4.12
C TYR A 71 10.26 -10.85 3.37
N LEU A 72 9.07 -10.72 2.78
CA LEU A 72 8.70 -9.51 2.04
C LEU A 72 8.82 -8.24 2.90
N VAL A 73 9.51 -7.24 2.35
CA VAL A 73 9.72 -5.91 2.96
C VAL A 73 9.04 -4.83 2.14
N CYS A 74 9.14 -4.90 0.82
CA CYS A 74 8.56 -3.93 -0.11
C CYS A 74 7.86 -4.66 -1.25
N VAL A 75 6.60 -4.32 -1.50
CA VAL A 75 5.79 -4.89 -2.57
C VAL A 75 5.16 -3.77 -3.37
N ASP A 76 5.42 -3.76 -4.68
CA ASP A 76 4.76 -2.90 -5.66
C ASP A 76 3.87 -3.76 -6.56
N LEU A 77 2.57 -3.65 -6.33
CA LEU A 77 1.46 -4.23 -7.07
C LEU A 77 0.68 -3.16 -7.84
N SER A 78 1.25 -1.96 -8.03
CA SER A 78 0.54 -0.87 -8.68
C SER A 78 0.18 -1.18 -10.13
N ALA A 79 -0.90 -0.58 -10.65
CA ALA A 79 -1.35 -0.79 -12.02
C ALA A 79 -1.62 -2.27 -12.34
N ASN A 80 -2.50 -2.89 -11.56
CA ASN A 80 -2.94 -4.28 -11.74
C ASN A 80 -4.47 -4.35 -11.72
N ALA A 81 -5.04 -5.54 -11.51
CA ALA A 81 -6.49 -5.78 -11.54
C ALA A 81 -7.04 -6.24 -10.18
N LEU A 82 -6.39 -5.87 -9.06
CA LEU A 82 -6.85 -6.24 -7.74
C LEU A 82 -8.18 -5.56 -7.41
N THR A 83 -9.16 -6.35 -6.96
CA THR A 83 -10.48 -5.83 -6.52
C THR A 83 -10.64 -5.81 -5.00
N ALA A 84 -9.68 -6.40 -4.29
CA ALA A 84 -9.63 -6.47 -2.84
C ALA A 84 -8.17 -6.33 -2.36
N PRO A 85 -7.94 -5.88 -1.12
CA PRO A 85 -6.59 -5.85 -0.57
C PRO A 85 -5.96 -7.25 -0.51
N PRO A 86 -4.66 -7.37 -0.80
CA PRO A 86 -3.97 -8.66 -0.73
C PRO A 86 -3.69 -9.07 0.72
N THR A 87 -3.78 -10.37 0.99
CA THR A 87 -3.22 -10.94 2.23
C THR A 87 -1.72 -11.10 2.07
N LEU A 88 -0.94 -10.43 2.92
CA LEU A 88 0.51 -10.43 2.85
C LEU A 88 1.14 -10.86 4.20
N PRO A 89 2.39 -11.33 4.19
CA PRO A 89 3.15 -11.58 5.41
C PRO A 89 3.28 -10.31 6.25
N GLN A 90 2.95 -10.40 7.54
CA GLN A 90 2.79 -9.22 8.40
C GLN A 90 4.05 -8.85 9.18
N ILE A 91 5.08 -9.71 9.18
CA ILE A 91 6.21 -9.57 10.12
C ILE A 91 7.19 -8.48 9.66
N TYR A 92 7.51 -8.44 8.37
CA TYR A 92 8.59 -7.58 7.84
C TYR A 92 8.14 -6.55 6.80
N LEU A 93 6.88 -6.59 6.37
CA LEU A 93 6.36 -5.75 5.30
C LEU A 93 6.27 -4.29 5.75
N GLN A 94 7.11 -3.43 5.19
CA GLN A 94 7.20 -2.01 5.53
C GLN A 94 6.51 -1.11 4.50
N SER A 95 6.56 -1.48 3.22
CA SER A 95 5.98 -0.68 2.14
C SER A 95 5.14 -1.53 1.20
N LEU A 96 3.94 -1.03 0.89
CA LEU A 96 3.01 -1.62 -0.05
C LEU A 96 2.48 -0.53 -0.99
N ASP A 97 2.65 -0.74 -2.29
CA ASP A 97 1.98 0.04 -3.33
C ASP A 97 0.94 -0.83 -4.04
N ILE A 98 -0.32 -0.45 -3.89
CA ILE A 98 -1.49 -1.05 -4.56
C ILE A 98 -2.28 0.03 -5.30
N SER A 99 -1.59 1.10 -5.71
CA SER A 99 -2.17 2.18 -6.51
C SER A 99 -2.64 1.68 -7.88
N GLU A 100 -3.55 2.41 -8.54
CA GLU A 100 -4.05 2.10 -9.89
C GLU A 100 -4.59 0.66 -9.99
N ASN A 101 -5.44 0.28 -9.04
CA ASN A 101 -6.15 -1.00 -9.02
C ASN A 101 -7.68 -0.72 -8.95
N LEU A 102 -8.48 -1.70 -8.56
CA LEU A 102 -9.94 -1.62 -8.51
C LEU A 102 -10.49 -1.79 -7.08
N LEU A 103 -9.71 -1.40 -6.05
CA LEU A 103 -10.10 -1.57 -4.66
C LEU A 103 -11.21 -0.59 -4.28
N ALA A 104 -12.28 -1.10 -3.68
CA ALA A 104 -13.37 -0.29 -3.13
C ALA A 104 -13.31 -0.15 -1.59
N ALA A 105 -12.48 -0.94 -0.92
CA ALA A 105 -12.31 -0.92 0.53
C ALA A 105 -10.91 -1.39 0.95
N LEU A 106 -10.50 -1.02 2.17
CA LEU A 106 -9.27 -1.48 2.84
C LEU A 106 -9.49 -2.69 3.75
N GLN A 107 -10.74 -3.07 4.02
CA GLN A 107 -11.06 -4.19 4.90
C GLN A 107 -10.40 -5.49 4.39
N GLY A 108 -9.66 -6.16 5.27
CA GLY A 108 -8.89 -7.37 4.95
C GLY A 108 -7.39 -7.11 4.79
N LEU A 109 -6.96 -5.85 4.66
CA LEU A 109 -5.54 -5.51 4.77
C LEU A 109 -5.12 -5.47 6.23
N GLU A 110 -4.20 -6.33 6.62
CA GLU A 110 -3.69 -6.43 7.98
C GLU A 110 -2.17 -6.44 7.96
N SER A 111 -1.53 -5.55 8.73
CA SER A 111 -0.09 -5.58 8.93
C SER A 111 0.31 -4.77 10.16
N GLY A 112 1.02 -5.41 11.10
CA GLY A 112 1.60 -4.73 12.26
C GLY A 112 2.87 -3.92 11.96
N SER A 113 3.51 -4.16 10.80
CA SER A 113 4.81 -3.58 10.43
C SER A 113 4.75 -2.56 9.29
N LEU A 114 3.62 -2.45 8.58
CA LEU A 114 3.48 -1.56 7.44
C LEU A 114 3.56 -0.09 7.88
N THR A 115 4.49 0.65 7.28
CA THR A 115 4.71 2.08 7.56
C THR A 115 4.30 2.97 6.39
N VAL A 116 4.40 2.46 5.15
CA VAL A 116 4.02 3.19 3.93
C VAL A 116 2.99 2.41 3.15
N LEU A 117 1.82 3.00 2.94
CA LEU A 117 0.76 2.49 2.09
C LEU A 117 0.44 3.50 0.98
N LYS A 118 0.55 3.05 -0.26
CA LYS A 118 0.08 3.79 -1.44
C LYS A 118 -1.09 3.04 -2.06
N ILE A 119 -2.21 3.74 -2.19
CA ILE A 119 -3.47 3.22 -2.74
C ILE A 119 -4.14 4.27 -3.65
N ASN A 120 -3.31 5.10 -4.29
CA ASN A 120 -3.80 6.14 -5.19
C ASN A 120 -4.56 5.53 -6.37
N GLY A 121 -5.51 6.23 -7.00
CA GLY A 121 -6.13 5.72 -8.22
C GLY A 121 -6.92 4.43 -8.02
N ASN A 122 -7.74 4.36 -6.97
CA ASN A 122 -8.65 3.24 -6.69
C ASN A 122 -10.09 3.76 -6.60
N ALA A 123 -11.01 2.97 -6.07
CA ALA A 123 -12.43 3.31 -5.93
C ALA A 123 -12.88 3.42 -4.46
N LEU A 124 -11.97 3.75 -3.54
CA LEU A 124 -12.31 3.90 -2.12
C LEU A 124 -13.30 5.04 -1.89
N THR A 125 -14.29 4.82 -1.02
CA THR A 125 -15.25 5.87 -0.60
C THR A 125 -15.02 6.35 0.83
N ASN A 126 -14.25 5.61 1.62
CA ASN A 126 -13.85 5.93 2.99
C ASN A 126 -12.53 5.20 3.31
N LEU A 127 -12.02 5.39 4.53
CA LEU A 127 -10.76 4.82 5.00
C LEU A 127 -10.97 3.77 6.12
N VAL A 128 -12.15 3.14 6.17
CA VAL A 128 -12.41 2.05 7.11
C VAL A 128 -11.50 0.86 6.77
N GLY A 129 -10.79 0.34 7.78
CA GLY A 129 -9.78 -0.71 7.63
C GLY A 129 -8.40 -0.30 8.13
N LEU A 130 -8.11 1.00 8.24
CA LEU A 130 -6.80 1.49 8.71
C LEU A 130 -6.46 1.11 10.15
N GLN A 131 -7.45 0.76 10.98
CA GLN A 131 -7.21 0.28 12.35
C GLN A 131 -6.37 -1.00 12.40
N SER A 132 -6.31 -1.75 11.29
CA SER A 132 -5.48 -2.94 11.14
C SER A 132 -4.02 -2.63 10.75
N LEU A 133 -3.64 -1.35 10.66
CA LEU A 133 -2.31 -0.86 10.27
C LEU A 133 -1.71 0.08 11.33
N PRO A 134 -1.49 -0.39 12.57
CA PRO A 134 -1.13 0.46 13.71
C PRO A 134 0.25 1.14 13.61
N SER A 135 1.08 0.73 12.63
CA SER A 135 2.42 1.28 12.40
C SER A 135 2.48 2.27 11.23
N LEU A 136 1.36 2.54 10.56
CA LEU A 136 1.34 3.37 9.36
C LEU A 136 1.73 4.81 9.68
N THR A 137 2.74 5.30 8.97
CA THR A 137 3.23 6.70 9.07
C THR A 137 2.91 7.51 7.83
N THR A 138 2.79 6.86 6.66
CA THR A 138 2.48 7.50 5.38
C THR A 138 1.33 6.79 4.70
N LEU A 139 0.29 7.55 4.38
CA LEU A 139 -0.83 7.12 3.55
C LEU A 139 -0.98 8.04 2.34
N GLU A 140 -0.87 7.45 1.15
CA GLU A 140 -1.23 8.10 -0.11
C GLU A 140 -2.50 7.46 -0.68
N ALA A 141 -3.62 8.18 -0.65
CA ALA A 141 -4.92 7.72 -1.13
C ALA A 141 -5.58 8.75 -2.07
N SER A 142 -4.76 9.48 -2.83
CA SER A 142 -5.22 10.47 -3.80
C SER A 142 -5.91 9.80 -5.00
N ARG A 143 -6.73 10.53 -5.74
CA ARG A 143 -7.46 10.00 -6.92
C ARG A 143 -8.34 8.80 -6.55
N ASN A 144 -9.18 8.98 -5.53
CA ASN A 144 -10.19 8.00 -5.09
C ASN A 144 -11.57 8.68 -5.08
N ASN A 145 -12.58 8.05 -4.47
CA ASN A 145 -13.92 8.61 -4.28
C ASN A 145 -14.20 8.90 -2.79
N ILE A 146 -13.18 9.21 -1.98
CA ILE A 146 -13.32 9.33 -0.53
C ILE A 146 -14.17 10.55 -0.19
N GLU A 147 -15.28 10.32 0.50
CA GLU A 147 -16.21 11.37 0.96
C GLU A 147 -16.10 11.58 2.47
N ASP A 148 -15.82 10.50 3.20
CA ASP A 148 -15.81 10.44 4.66
C ASP A 148 -14.44 10.00 5.18
N ILE A 149 -13.85 10.85 6.03
CA ILE A 149 -12.58 10.60 6.72
C ILE A 149 -12.75 10.58 8.24
N SER A 150 -13.99 10.56 8.76
CA SER A 150 -14.28 10.52 10.20
C SER A 150 -13.79 9.25 10.88
N SER A 151 -13.51 8.20 10.11
CA SER A 151 -12.86 6.97 10.57
C SER A 151 -11.38 7.16 10.88
N LEU A 152 -10.75 8.25 10.43
CA LEU A 152 -9.41 8.61 10.85
C LEU A 152 -9.51 9.25 12.23
N ALA A 153 -9.14 8.51 13.26
CA ALA A 153 -8.94 9.06 14.60
C ALA A 153 -7.58 8.55 15.15
N SER A 154 -7.03 9.21 16.17
CA SER A 154 -5.70 8.81 16.68
C SER A 154 -5.65 7.43 17.33
N ASP A 155 -6.78 6.89 17.80
CA ASP A 155 -6.88 5.49 18.22
C ASP A 155 -6.82 4.50 17.02
N VAL A 156 -7.14 4.97 15.81
CA VAL A 156 -7.08 4.21 14.56
C VAL A 156 -5.70 4.32 13.89
N ALA A 157 -5.14 5.53 13.80
CA ALA A 157 -3.88 5.80 13.08
C ALA A 157 -2.92 6.67 13.91
N PRO A 158 -2.44 6.20 15.08
CA PRO A 158 -1.70 7.01 16.06
C PRO A 158 -0.36 7.54 15.58
N LYS A 159 0.23 6.91 14.55
CA LYS A 159 1.56 7.25 14.03
C LYS A 159 1.52 7.95 12.67
N LEU A 160 0.34 8.29 12.17
CA LEU A 160 0.21 8.85 10.83
C LEU A 160 0.81 10.26 10.77
N GLU A 161 1.88 10.42 10.01
CA GLU A 161 2.64 11.66 9.87
C GLU A 161 2.31 12.36 8.54
N THR A 162 2.09 11.59 7.48
CA THR A 162 1.80 12.07 6.13
C THR A 162 0.50 11.48 5.60
N LEU A 163 -0.42 12.35 5.18
CA LEU A 163 -1.72 11.99 4.61
C LEU A 163 -1.98 12.77 3.32
N LEU A 164 -1.97 12.08 2.18
CA LEU A 164 -2.23 12.66 0.86
C LEU A 164 -3.57 12.15 0.31
N LEU A 165 -4.54 13.05 0.20
CA LEU A 165 -5.94 12.78 -0.17
C LEU A 165 -6.39 13.68 -1.33
N ASP A 166 -5.46 14.09 -2.19
CA ASP A 166 -5.77 14.95 -3.33
C ASP A 166 -6.75 14.26 -4.29
N ASP A 167 -7.57 15.03 -4.99
CA ASP A 167 -8.53 14.52 -5.98
C ASP A 167 -9.45 13.42 -5.39
N ASN A 168 -10.26 13.84 -4.42
CA ASN A 168 -11.27 13.03 -3.74
C ASN A 168 -12.57 13.84 -3.62
N LYS A 169 -13.53 13.34 -2.84
CA LYS A 169 -14.85 13.94 -2.64
C LYS A 169 -15.08 14.46 -1.22
N ILE A 170 -14.02 14.76 -0.49
CA ILE A 170 -14.08 15.14 0.93
C ILE A 170 -14.76 16.50 1.08
N THR A 171 -15.75 16.58 1.96
CA THR A 171 -16.50 17.82 2.25
C THR A 171 -16.25 18.37 3.65
N SER A 172 -15.75 17.52 4.55
CA SER A 172 -15.48 17.84 5.96
C SER A 172 -14.14 17.25 6.39
N LEU A 173 -13.47 17.93 7.30
CA LEU A 173 -12.21 17.49 7.89
C LEU A 173 -12.39 16.79 9.24
N SER A 174 -13.62 16.48 9.61
CA SER A 174 -13.90 15.72 10.83
C SER A 174 -13.21 14.36 10.81
N GLY A 175 -12.48 14.05 11.88
CA GLY A 175 -11.63 12.88 12.06
C GLY A 175 -10.17 13.28 12.31
N ILE A 176 -9.62 14.13 11.44
CA ILE A 176 -8.19 14.44 11.45
C ILE A 176 -7.76 15.33 12.62
N GLU A 177 -8.70 15.96 13.34
CA GLU A 177 -8.40 16.86 14.46
C GLU A 177 -7.68 16.15 15.61
N SER A 178 -7.83 14.82 15.70
CA SER A 178 -7.21 14.00 16.74
C SER A 178 -5.83 13.45 16.35
N LEU A 179 -5.41 13.57 15.09
CA LEU A 179 -4.15 13.02 14.57
C LEU A 179 -2.94 13.88 14.95
N THR A 180 -2.48 13.75 16.20
CA THR A 180 -1.40 14.59 16.76
C THR A 180 -0.04 14.39 16.13
N ALA A 181 0.21 13.25 15.46
CA ALA A 181 1.45 12.98 14.74
C ALA A 181 1.47 13.58 13.32
N LEU A 182 0.33 14.06 12.81
CA LEU A 182 0.20 14.49 11.42
C LEU A 182 0.97 15.81 11.21
N THR A 183 1.97 15.76 10.33
CA THR A 183 2.82 16.91 9.99
C THR A 183 2.66 17.36 8.54
N SER A 184 2.14 16.49 7.67
CA SER A 184 1.91 16.77 6.26
C SER A 184 0.53 16.29 5.83
N LEU A 185 -0.29 17.23 5.34
CA LEU A 185 -1.64 16.99 4.85
C LEU A 185 -1.82 17.65 3.48
N SER A 186 -2.25 16.86 2.50
CA SER A 186 -2.72 17.39 1.21
C SER A 186 -4.14 16.91 0.94
N ILE A 187 -5.02 17.85 0.65
CA ILE A 187 -6.46 17.65 0.37
C ILE A 187 -6.88 18.48 -0.85
N GLN A 188 -5.94 18.74 -1.77
CA GLN A 188 -6.21 19.53 -2.96
C GLN A 188 -7.30 18.88 -3.80
N GLN A 189 -8.05 19.69 -4.55
CA GLN A 189 -9.10 19.17 -5.44
C GLN A 189 -10.15 18.31 -4.70
N ASN A 190 -10.54 18.75 -3.51
CA ASN A 190 -11.69 18.25 -2.75
C ASN A 190 -12.80 19.31 -2.67
N TYR A 191 -13.92 19.01 -1.98
CA TYR A 191 -15.10 19.88 -1.87
C TYR A 191 -15.25 20.50 -0.47
N VAL A 192 -14.14 20.72 0.24
CA VAL A 192 -14.16 21.30 1.58
C VAL A 192 -14.57 22.77 1.51
N THR A 193 -15.83 23.08 1.86
CA THR A 193 -16.40 24.43 1.75
C THR A 193 -16.11 25.34 2.95
N TYR A 194 -15.59 24.80 4.06
CA TYR A 194 -15.32 25.57 5.28
C TYR A 194 -13.87 25.41 5.73
N LEU A 195 -12.99 26.28 5.22
CA LEU A 195 -11.59 26.39 5.68
C LEU A 195 -11.47 27.10 7.04
N PHE A 196 -12.58 27.50 7.68
CA PHE A 196 -12.54 28.29 8.91
C PHE A 196 -11.93 27.53 10.11
N THR A 197 -12.04 26.20 10.13
CA THR A 197 -11.43 25.35 11.16
C THR A 197 -9.92 25.14 10.96
N LEU A 198 -9.41 25.25 9.72
CA LEU A 198 -7.98 25.05 9.43
C LEU A 198 -7.10 26.19 9.97
N PHE A 199 -7.63 27.43 9.97
CA PHE A 199 -6.88 28.60 10.44
C PHE A 199 -6.60 28.55 11.95
N LEU A 200 -7.39 27.79 12.71
CA LEU A 200 -7.15 27.57 14.15
C LEU A 200 -6.16 26.42 14.37
N LEU A 201 -6.32 25.30 13.66
CA LEU A 201 -5.48 24.11 13.83
C LEU A 201 -4.02 24.29 13.37
N MET A 202 -3.76 25.08 12.31
CA MET A 202 -2.38 25.33 11.85
C MET A 202 -1.61 26.34 12.71
N ASN A 203 -2.27 27.15 13.54
CA ASN A 203 -1.59 28.10 14.43
C ASN A 203 -1.14 27.47 15.76
N ASP A 204 -1.73 26.35 16.15
CA ASP A 204 -1.32 25.58 17.34
C ASP A 204 -0.18 24.58 17.05
N VAL A 205 0.24 24.43 15.78
CA VAL A 205 1.33 23.54 15.34
C VAL A 205 2.64 24.31 15.08
N VAL A 206 2.63 25.65 15.14
CA VAL A 206 3.79 26.51 14.83
C VAL A 206 4.21 27.42 16.01
N ASN A 207 3.89 27.06 17.26
CA ASN A 207 4.51 27.68 18.44
C ASN A 207 5.09 26.65 19.41
#